data_AF-A0A359G5U4-F1
#
_entry.id   AF-A0A359G5U4-F1
#
_cell.length_a   1.000
_cell.length_b   1.000
_cell.length_c   1.000
_cell.angle_alpha   90.00
_cell.angle_beta   90.00
_cell.angle_gamma   90.00
#
_symmetry.space_group_name_H-M   'P 1'
#
loop_
_entity.id
_entity.type
_entity.pdbx_description
1 polymer ?
#
loop_
_entity_poly.entity_id
_entity_poly.type
_entity_poly.pdbx_seq_one_letter_code
_entity_poly.pdbx_strand_id
1 'polypeptide(L)'
;MKTNLRRATLLLCGWLAAGCAPAPEVAESEYLIEGRLRNVPDSTVIRLVKEEGQLLRTIACDTVVGGRFSFRDTVGCGAPRKLLLLADGPGFPGSWLDVWVQQGRYIEITGDDRLLPLWSVRSRVAEQRAANDFKTLLRAERRQTMAWNAEQYDLFRAESEQGIDWRRIDSLRRLCRPLDSLIYLAELDHMRRAPVTAVWLDKYRGYCSFLQYKRAFGHRELIRSLHARMSEAHRATEQGLEIEAYLNLPREVGVGDEMADGDLYDLQGNRRRLSEFRGKYILLDFRSQGCAPCVRSLPETEQIAQRYREQLEVVGICQDPEREWKRFAADNGLKGNQWNELRRGNTGLGAAYGVVGIPSYVLIAPDGKVAAMWSGYGEGSIEARIEQLVK
;
A
#
# COMPACT_ATOMS: atom_id res chain seq x y z
N MET A 1 -35.69 -54.99 -27.14
CA MET A 1 -36.40 -53.77 -27.61
C MET A 1 -36.24 -52.69 -26.54
N LYS A 2 -36.04 -51.39 -26.82
CA LYS A 2 -37.00 -50.40 -27.38
C LYS A 2 -38.32 -50.36 -26.56
N THR A 3 -38.82 -49.23 -26.02
CA THR A 3 -38.43 -47.82 -26.20
C THR A 3 -38.98 -46.86 -25.13
N ASN A 4 -38.19 -45.83 -24.78
CA ASN A 4 -38.51 -44.39 -24.61
C ASN A 4 -39.87 -43.84 -24.07
N LEU A 5 -39.74 -43.11 -22.96
CA LEU A 5 -39.89 -41.63 -22.85
C LEU A 5 -41.27 -40.92 -22.93
N ARG A 6 -41.64 -40.22 -21.83
CA ARG A 6 -42.32 -38.87 -21.70
C ARG A 6 -42.77 -38.70 -20.22
N ARG A 7 -42.52 -37.64 -19.42
CA ARG A 7 -42.73 -36.16 -19.55
C ARG A 7 -44.17 -35.78 -19.94
N ALA A 8 -44.91 -34.91 -19.24
CA ALA A 8 -44.73 -34.18 -17.97
C ALA A 8 -46.17 -33.83 -17.44
N THR A 9 -46.51 -32.97 -16.48
CA THR A 9 -45.87 -31.80 -15.80
C THR A 9 -46.58 -31.56 -14.46
N LEU A 10 -45.93 -30.93 -13.47
CA LEU A 10 -46.63 -30.33 -12.31
C LEU A 10 -45.95 -29.02 -11.87
N LEU A 11 -46.68 -27.91 -11.98
CA LEU A 11 -46.27 -26.58 -11.50
C LEU A 11 -46.73 -26.39 -10.05
N LEU A 12 -45.83 -25.95 -9.17
CA LEU A 12 -46.16 -25.54 -7.81
C LEU A 12 -45.39 -24.27 -7.46
N CYS A 13 -46.09 -23.13 -7.45
CA CYS A 13 -45.51 -21.83 -7.12
C CYS A 13 -45.30 -21.71 -5.60
N GLY A 14 -44.13 -22.11 -5.12
CA GLY A 14 -43.69 -21.82 -3.75
C GLY A 14 -43.46 -20.32 -3.56
N TRP A 15 -44.18 -19.70 -2.62
CA TRP A 15 -44.02 -18.28 -2.29
C TRP A 15 -42.69 -17.98 -1.58
N LEU A 16 -42.23 -16.73 -1.73
CA LEU A 16 -41.02 -16.20 -1.11
C LEU A 16 -41.19 -16.07 0.42
N ALA A 17 -40.63 -17.03 1.17
CA ALA A 17 -40.20 -16.79 2.54
C ALA A 17 -38.77 -16.23 2.51
N ALA A 18 -38.61 -14.91 2.68
CA ALA A 18 -37.30 -14.24 2.76
C ALA A 18 -36.61 -14.46 4.13
N GLY A 19 -36.57 -15.70 4.59
CA GLY A 19 -35.76 -16.08 5.75
C GLY A 19 -34.28 -15.94 5.41
N CYS A 20 -33.46 -15.53 6.38
CA CYS A 20 -32.02 -15.68 6.25
C CYS A 20 -31.70 -17.17 6.13
N ALA A 21 -31.25 -17.61 4.96
CA ALA A 21 -30.63 -18.92 4.81
C ALA A 21 -29.51 -19.04 5.85
N PRO A 22 -29.37 -20.19 6.54
CA PRO A 22 -28.29 -20.38 7.50
C PRO A 22 -26.94 -20.15 6.83
N ALA A 23 -25.99 -19.62 7.59
CA ALA A 23 -24.63 -19.46 7.10
C ALA A 23 -24.07 -20.83 6.67
N PRO A 24 -23.38 -20.92 5.51
CA PRO A 24 -22.82 -22.19 5.03
C PRO A 24 -21.81 -22.75 6.02
N GLU A 25 -21.67 -24.08 6.01
CA GLU A 25 -20.74 -24.79 6.87
C GLU A 25 -19.28 -24.61 6.41
N VAL A 26 -18.41 -24.38 7.38
CA VAL A 26 -16.97 -24.11 7.20
C VAL A 26 -16.23 -25.00 8.19
N ALA A 27 -15.29 -25.81 7.69
CA ALA A 27 -14.50 -26.68 8.55
C ALA A 27 -13.62 -25.86 9.51
N GLU A 28 -13.28 -26.41 10.68
CA GLU A 28 -12.51 -25.67 11.69
C GLU A 28 -11.13 -25.22 11.18
N SER A 29 -10.49 -25.97 10.28
CA SER A 29 -9.22 -25.61 9.63
C SER A 29 -9.34 -24.49 8.58
N GLU A 30 -10.55 -24.18 8.11
CA GLU A 30 -10.81 -23.33 6.94
C GLU A 30 -11.41 -21.96 7.30
N TYR A 31 -11.42 -21.07 6.32
CA TYR A 31 -12.33 -19.94 6.24
C TYR A 31 -13.09 -19.95 4.91
N LEU A 32 -14.24 -19.29 4.85
CA LEU A 32 -15.03 -19.10 3.64
C LEU A 32 -15.44 -17.64 3.50
N ILE A 33 -15.07 -17.00 2.39
CA ILE A 33 -15.58 -15.70 1.96
C ILE A 33 -16.57 -15.93 0.81
N GLU A 34 -17.79 -15.42 0.90
CA GLU A 34 -18.74 -15.34 -0.22
C GLU A 34 -19.11 -13.89 -0.55
N GLY A 35 -19.09 -13.54 -1.82
CA GLY A 35 -19.55 -12.25 -2.34
C GLY A 35 -20.94 -12.32 -2.99
N ARG A 36 -21.76 -11.30 -2.76
CA ARG A 36 -23.04 -11.07 -3.46
C ARG A 36 -23.12 -9.61 -3.89
N LEU A 37 -23.04 -9.37 -5.19
CA LEU A 37 -22.82 -8.06 -5.80
C LEU A 37 -23.98 -7.69 -6.73
N ARG A 38 -24.35 -6.40 -6.73
CA ARG A 38 -25.24 -5.77 -7.72
C ARG A 38 -24.47 -4.66 -8.43
N ASN A 39 -24.79 -4.41 -9.70
CA ASN A 39 -24.18 -3.38 -10.56
C ASN A 39 -22.65 -3.50 -10.79
N VAL A 40 -22.04 -4.61 -10.34
CA VAL A 40 -20.69 -5.04 -10.71
C VAL A 40 -20.82 -5.99 -11.91
N PRO A 41 -20.05 -5.81 -13.00
CA PRO A 41 -20.13 -6.70 -14.15
C PRO A 41 -19.77 -8.14 -13.80
N ASP A 42 -20.54 -9.08 -14.32
CA ASP A 42 -20.01 -10.43 -14.55
C ASP A 42 -18.76 -10.31 -15.45
N SER A 43 -17.78 -11.20 -15.27
CA SER A 43 -16.37 -11.11 -15.70
C SER A 43 -15.44 -10.19 -14.88
N THR A 44 -15.93 -9.46 -13.87
CA THR A 44 -15.02 -8.74 -12.94
C THR A 44 -14.17 -9.74 -12.17
N VAL A 45 -12.83 -9.65 -12.28
CA VAL A 45 -11.92 -10.50 -11.49
C VAL A 45 -11.69 -9.89 -10.11
N ILE A 46 -12.06 -10.63 -9.08
CA ILE A 46 -11.77 -10.32 -7.68
C ILE A 46 -10.47 -11.04 -7.30
N ARG A 47 -9.50 -10.30 -6.77
CA ARG A 47 -8.21 -10.81 -6.30
C ARG A 47 -8.19 -10.81 -4.77
N LEU A 48 -7.93 -11.96 -4.17
CA LEU A 48 -7.61 -12.10 -2.75
C LEU A 48 -6.10 -11.96 -2.58
N VAL A 49 -5.69 -11.03 -1.72
CA VAL A 49 -4.32 -10.51 -1.61
C VAL A 49 -3.87 -10.50 -0.14
N LYS A 50 -2.58 -10.74 0.09
CA LYS A 50 -1.91 -10.49 1.37
C LYS A 50 -0.83 -9.42 1.23
N GLU A 51 -0.53 -8.75 2.34
CA GLU A 51 0.64 -7.87 2.47
C GLU A 51 1.90 -8.73 2.73
N GLU A 52 2.99 -8.47 2.02
CA GLU A 52 4.34 -8.99 2.30
C GLU A 52 5.29 -7.78 2.40
N GLY A 53 5.37 -7.18 3.60
CA GLY A 53 6.05 -5.91 3.83
C GLY A 53 5.31 -4.73 3.17
N GLN A 54 6.00 -3.96 2.32
CA GLN A 54 5.37 -2.89 1.52
C GLN A 54 4.67 -3.42 0.25
N LEU A 55 4.83 -4.70 -0.09
CA LEU A 55 4.37 -5.27 -1.35
C LEU A 55 3.06 -6.05 -1.18
N LEU A 56 2.25 -6.09 -2.24
CA LEU A 56 0.98 -6.81 -2.27
C LEU A 56 1.10 -8.07 -3.13
N ARG A 57 0.72 -9.22 -2.57
CA ARG A 57 0.76 -10.52 -3.26
C ARG A 57 -0.60 -11.17 -3.33
N THR A 58 -1.09 -11.36 -4.56
CA THR A 58 -2.25 -12.20 -4.85
C THR A 58 -2.00 -13.64 -4.39
N ILE A 59 -2.98 -14.22 -3.70
CA ILE A 59 -3.00 -15.63 -3.26
C ILE A 59 -4.12 -16.43 -3.91
N ALA A 60 -5.24 -15.79 -4.29
CA ALA A 60 -6.30 -16.40 -5.08
C ALA A 60 -6.98 -15.36 -5.98
N CYS A 61 -7.62 -15.83 -7.05
CA CYS A 61 -8.50 -15.04 -7.92
C CYS A 61 -9.82 -15.80 -8.09
N ASP A 62 -10.93 -15.06 -8.15
CA ASP A 62 -12.22 -15.58 -8.61
C ASP A 62 -12.90 -14.55 -9.52
N THR A 63 -13.83 -14.98 -10.36
CA THR A 63 -14.50 -14.14 -11.36
C THR A 63 -15.98 -13.99 -11.01
N VAL A 64 -16.48 -12.76 -11.01
CA VAL A 64 -17.90 -12.49 -10.77
C VAL A 64 -18.74 -13.16 -11.85
N VAL A 65 -19.64 -14.06 -11.43
CA VAL A 65 -20.63 -14.75 -12.28
C VAL A 65 -21.98 -14.77 -11.57
N GLY A 66 -23.03 -14.31 -12.24
CA GLY A 66 -24.35 -14.11 -11.63
C GLY A 66 -24.32 -13.17 -10.42
N GLY A 67 -23.42 -12.19 -10.42
CA GLY A 67 -23.16 -11.31 -9.27
C GLY A 67 -22.56 -12.00 -8.04
N ARG A 68 -21.87 -13.14 -8.18
CA ARG A 68 -21.25 -13.88 -7.06
C ARG A 68 -19.76 -14.14 -7.26
N PHE A 69 -19.03 -14.24 -6.16
CA PHE A 69 -17.66 -14.77 -6.08
C PHE A 69 -17.47 -15.55 -4.76
N SER A 70 -16.44 -16.38 -4.65
CA SER A 70 -16.14 -17.16 -3.44
C SER A 70 -14.64 -17.44 -3.25
N PHE A 71 -14.18 -17.51 -2.00
CA PHE A 71 -12.85 -17.99 -1.62
C PHE A 71 -12.94 -18.93 -0.42
N ARG A 72 -12.39 -20.13 -0.53
CA ARG A 72 -12.21 -21.09 0.58
C ARG A 72 -10.75 -21.54 0.63
N ASP A 73 -10.12 -21.41 1.79
CA ASP A 73 -8.73 -21.81 2.05
C ASP A 73 -8.53 -21.96 3.58
N THR A 74 -7.33 -22.32 4.00
CA THR A 74 -6.93 -22.47 5.41
C THR A 74 -6.17 -21.23 5.91
N VAL A 75 -6.10 -21.05 7.23
CA VAL A 75 -5.08 -20.17 7.85
C VAL A 75 -4.23 -20.97 8.84
N GLY A 76 -2.90 -20.89 8.68
CA GLY A 76 -1.92 -21.67 9.44
C GLY A 76 -1.78 -21.33 10.93
N CYS A 77 -2.68 -20.52 11.50
CA CYS A 77 -2.86 -20.38 12.93
C CYS A 77 -4.32 -19.95 13.22
N GLY A 78 -4.84 -20.28 14.41
CA GLY A 78 -6.19 -19.90 14.84
C GLY A 78 -6.36 -18.41 15.16
N ALA A 79 -5.29 -17.61 15.07
CA ALA A 79 -5.35 -16.16 15.21
C ALA A 79 -5.93 -15.53 13.92
N PRO A 80 -6.84 -14.53 14.05
CA PRO A 80 -7.37 -13.79 12.90
C PRO A 80 -6.28 -13.14 12.05
N ARG A 81 -6.47 -13.13 10.73
CA ARG A 81 -5.55 -12.51 9.76
C ARG A 81 -6.28 -11.53 8.85
N LYS A 82 -5.66 -10.38 8.57
CA LYS A 82 -6.12 -9.43 7.54
C LYS A 82 -5.69 -9.94 6.16
N LEU A 83 -6.63 -9.95 5.23
CA LEU A 83 -6.44 -10.10 3.79
C LEU A 83 -7.11 -8.90 3.10
N LEU A 84 -6.72 -8.62 1.87
CA LEU A 84 -7.27 -7.54 1.07
C LEU A 84 -8.03 -8.13 -0.13
N LEU A 85 -9.21 -7.61 -0.45
CA LEU A 85 -9.84 -7.82 -1.76
C LEU A 85 -9.55 -6.64 -2.68
N LEU A 86 -9.09 -6.94 -3.90
CA LEU A 86 -8.83 -5.97 -4.96
C LEU A 86 -9.64 -6.32 -6.22
N ALA A 87 -10.24 -5.32 -6.85
CA ALA A 87 -10.81 -5.39 -8.19
C ALA A 87 -10.34 -4.17 -8.99
N ASP A 88 -10.44 -4.24 -10.32
CA ASP A 88 -9.89 -3.22 -11.23
C ASP A 88 -10.74 -3.11 -12.50
N GLY A 89 -10.43 -2.12 -13.35
CA GLY A 89 -11.21 -1.71 -14.50
C GLY A 89 -12.15 -0.53 -14.20
N PRO A 90 -12.94 -0.08 -15.18
CA PRO A 90 -13.68 1.18 -15.11
C PRO A 90 -14.58 1.30 -13.87
N GLY A 91 -14.54 2.44 -13.20
CA GLY A 91 -15.35 2.74 -12.01
C GLY A 91 -14.84 2.11 -10.70
N PHE A 92 -13.73 1.37 -10.69
CA PHE A 92 -13.09 0.90 -9.46
C PHE A 92 -12.08 1.93 -8.92
N PRO A 93 -12.14 2.31 -7.63
CA PRO A 93 -11.41 3.45 -7.04
C PRO A 93 -9.92 3.21 -6.76
N GLY A 94 -9.30 2.19 -7.37
CA GLY A 94 -7.87 1.86 -7.20
C GLY A 94 -7.45 1.53 -5.77
N SER A 95 -8.41 1.06 -4.96
CA SER A 95 -8.23 0.75 -3.54
C SER A 95 -8.96 -0.54 -3.17
N TRP A 96 -8.73 -1.05 -1.97
CA TRP A 96 -9.09 -2.40 -1.54
C TRP A 96 -10.09 -2.42 -0.37
N LEU A 97 -10.59 -3.61 -0.07
CA LEU A 97 -11.45 -3.90 1.07
C LEU A 97 -10.68 -4.81 2.04
N ASP A 98 -10.51 -4.35 3.28
CA ASP A 98 -9.95 -5.17 4.36
C ASP A 98 -10.95 -6.26 4.78
N VAL A 99 -10.51 -7.52 4.71
CA VAL A 99 -11.27 -8.71 5.11
C VAL A 99 -10.49 -9.51 6.14
N TRP A 100 -11.05 -9.70 7.32
CA TRP A 100 -10.44 -10.48 8.41
C TRP A 100 -10.99 -11.91 8.43
N VAL A 101 -10.10 -12.87 8.24
CA VAL A 101 -10.37 -14.31 8.19
C VAL A 101 -9.85 -15.03 9.44
N GLN A 102 -10.48 -16.13 9.81
CA GLN A 102 -10.07 -17.00 10.92
C GLN A 102 -10.61 -18.42 10.67
N GLN A 103 -9.93 -19.42 11.21
CA GLN A 103 -10.38 -20.81 11.38
C GLN A 103 -11.85 -20.93 11.82
N GLY A 104 -12.63 -21.76 11.11
CA GLY A 104 -14.04 -22.03 11.36
C GLY A 104 -14.98 -20.85 11.11
N ARG A 105 -14.62 -19.88 10.25
CA ARG A 105 -15.42 -18.67 9.99
C ARG A 105 -15.92 -18.52 8.56
N TYR A 106 -17.22 -18.21 8.47
CA TYR A 106 -17.86 -17.64 7.29
C TYR A 106 -17.79 -16.09 7.32
N ILE A 107 -17.55 -15.51 6.16
CA ILE A 107 -17.55 -14.07 5.89
C ILE A 107 -18.46 -13.82 4.67
N GLU A 108 -19.56 -13.10 4.86
CA GLU A 108 -20.41 -12.63 3.76
C GLU A 108 -20.01 -11.21 3.36
N ILE A 109 -19.88 -10.95 2.05
CA ILE A 109 -19.57 -9.63 1.49
C ILE A 109 -20.70 -9.20 0.55
N THR A 110 -21.24 -8.00 0.74
CA THR A 110 -22.30 -7.45 -0.11
C THR A 110 -21.98 -6.05 -0.63
N GLY A 111 -22.18 -5.84 -1.94
CA GLY A 111 -21.87 -4.60 -2.65
C GLY A 111 -22.92 -4.28 -3.70
N ASP A 112 -23.20 -2.99 -3.89
CA ASP A 112 -24.27 -2.50 -4.78
C ASP A 112 -23.74 -1.62 -5.94
N ASP A 113 -22.42 -1.50 -6.03
CA ASP A 113 -21.67 -0.65 -6.96
C ASP A 113 -20.19 -1.10 -7.01
N ARG A 114 -19.36 -0.40 -7.79
CA ARG A 114 -17.92 -0.68 -7.93
C ARG A 114 -17.03 -0.01 -6.86
N LEU A 115 -17.61 0.65 -5.84
CA LEU A 115 -16.87 1.28 -4.75
C LEU A 115 -16.47 0.24 -3.68
N LEU A 116 -15.68 -0.74 -4.11
CA LEU A 116 -15.28 -1.94 -3.37
C LEU A 116 -14.88 -1.71 -1.89
N PRO A 117 -14.10 -0.67 -1.52
CA PRO A 117 -13.78 -0.38 -0.11
C PRO A 117 -14.99 -0.16 0.80
N LEU A 118 -16.16 0.15 0.24
CA LEU A 118 -17.39 0.48 0.95
C LEU A 118 -18.40 -0.68 1.01
N TRP A 119 -18.08 -1.82 0.38
CA TRP A 119 -18.88 -3.03 0.48
C TRP A 119 -19.00 -3.48 1.95
N SER A 120 -20.17 -4.01 2.30
CA SER A 120 -20.49 -4.47 3.65
C SER A 120 -19.86 -5.84 3.87
N VAL A 121 -19.27 -6.10 5.04
CA VAL A 121 -18.65 -7.38 5.38
C VAL A 121 -19.25 -7.88 6.68
N ARG A 122 -19.95 -9.01 6.67
CA ARG A 122 -20.56 -9.63 7.85
C ARG A 122 -19.77 -10.86 8.26
N SER A 123 -19.19 -10.84 9.45
CA SER A 123 -18.35 -11.91 10.00
C SER A 123 -18.45 -11.98 11.53
N ARG A 124 -18.19 -13.17 12.09
CA ARG A 124 -18.04 -13.38 13.55
C ARG A 124 -16.62 -13.10 14.05
N VAL A 125 -15.65 -12.85 13.18
CA VAL A 125 -14.29 -12.36 13.55
C VAL A 125 -14.41 -11.01 14.26
N ALA A 126 -13.66 -10.81 15.35
CA ALA A 126 -13.79 -9.62 16.20
C ALA A 126 -13.18 -8.38 15.51
N GLU A 127 -12.06 -8.58 14.84
CA GLU A 127 -11.32 -7.63 14.04
C GLU A 127 -12.15 -7.15 12.85
N GLN A 128 -12.94 -8.02 12.21
CA GLN A 128 -13.85 -7.57 11.16
C GLN A 128 -14.92 -6.60 11.67
N ARG A 129 -15.41 -6.79 12.90
CA ARG A 129 -16.35 -5.85 13.52
C ARG A 129 -15.68 -4.52 13.80
N ALA A 130 -14.51 -4.54 14.46
CA ALA A 130 -13.73 -3.32 14.69
C ALA A 130 -13.40 -2.57 13.37
N ALA A 131 -13.01 -3.28 12.31
CA ALA A 131 -12.75 -2.68 11.00
C ALA A 131 -14.03 -2.09 10.34
N ASN A 132 -15.19 -2.71 10.56
CA ASN A 132 -16.46 -2.15 10.12
C ASN A 132 -16.84 -0.88 10.89
N ASP A 133 -16.59 -0.81 12.19
CA ASP A 133 -16.91 0.36 13.02
C ASP A 133 -16.25 1.62 12.42
N PHE A 134 -14.95 1.56 12.14
CA PHE A 134 -14.22 2.61 11.42
C PHE A 134 -14.86 2.96 10.06
N LYS A 135 -15.18 1.95 9.24
CA LYS A 135 -15.79 2.12 7.91
C LYS A 135 -17.17 2.79 7.95
N THR A 136 -17.88 2.74 9.08
CA THR A 136 -19.17 3.46 9.23
C THR A 136 -19.02 4.96 9.54
N LEU A 137 -17.87 5.40 10.06
CA LEU A 137 -17.60 6.82 10.33
C LEU A 137 -17.59 7.61 9.02
N LEU A 138 -18.36 8.70 8.95
CA LEU A 138 -18.47 9.59 7.78
C LEU A 138 -18.71 8.82 6.46
N ARG A 139 -19.72 7.93 6.47
CA ARG A 139 -20.03 7.02 5.35
C ARG A 139 -20.45 7.74 4.07
N ALA A 140 -21.05 8.93 4.16
CA ALA A 140 -21.45 9.71 2.99
C ALA A 140 -20.24 10.35 2.31
N GLU A 141 -19.35 10.91 3.13
CA GLU A 141 -18.08 11.53 2.75
C GLU A 141 -17.16 10.49 2.11
N ARG A 142 -17.01 9.30 2.73
CA ARG A 142 -16.28 8.17 2.15
C ARG A 142 -16.87 7.72 0.81
N ARG A 143 -18.19 7.72 0.66
CA ARG A 143 -18.84 7.42 -0.63
C ARG A 143 -18.49 8.45 -1.68
N GLN A 144 -18.42 9.72 -1.31
CA GLN A 144 -18.04 10.79 -2.23
C GLN A 144 -16.55 10.74 -2.62
N THR A 145 -15.63 10.52 -1.68
CA THR A 145 -14.19 10.41 -2.03
C THR A 145 -13.89 9.14 -2.81
N MET A 146 -14.54 8.00 -2.54
CA MET A 146 -14.39 6.82 -3.39
C MET A 146 -14.97 7.03 -4.80
N ALA A 147 -16.06 7.78 -4.97
CA ALA A 147 -16.59 8.10 -6.29
C ALA A 147 -15.62 8.99 -7.11
N TRP A 148 -15.04 10.03 -6.50
CA TRP A 148 -14.02 10.86 -7.16
C TRP A 148 -12.71 10.10 -7.40
N ASN A 149 -12.33 9.17 -6.51
CA ASN A 149 -11.17 8.31 -6.74
C ASN A 149 -11.41 7.32 -7.90
N ALA A 150 -12.62 6.78 -8.07
CA ALA A 150 -12.98 6.00 -9.25
C ALA A 150 -12.82 6.81 -10.54
N GLU A 151 -13.33 8.05 -10.57
CA GLU A 151 -13.14 8.94 -11.71
C GLU A 151 -11.65 9.25 -11.97
N GLN A 152 -10.86 9.51 -10.92
CA GLN A 152 -9.42 9.75 -11.03
C GLN A 152 -8.67 8.51 -11.59
N TYR A 153 -9.02 7.30 -11.16
CA TYR A 153 -8.42 6.08 -11.68
C TYR A 153 -8.87 5.75 -13.11
N ASP A 154 -10.09 6.12 -13.50
CA ASP A 154 -10.53 6.01 -14.90
C ASP A 154 -9.77 6.98 -15.80
N LEU A 155 -9.45 8.19 -15.34
CA LEU A 155 -8.58 9.13 -16.05
C LEU A 155 -7.12 8.63 -16.16
N PHE A 156 -6.63 7.84 -15.21
CA PHE A 156 -5.33 7.16 -15.34
C PHE A 156 -5.37 5.95 -16.30
N ARG A 157 -6.51 5.23 -16.38
CA ARG A 157 -6.71 4.13 -17.34
C ARG A 157 -6.92 4.63 -18.78
N ALA A 158 -7.48 5.82 -18.93
CA ALA A 158 -7.75 6.47 -20.22
C ALA A 158 -6.56 7.28 -20.77
N GLU A 159 -5.33 6.81 -20.53
CA GLU A 159 -4.12 7.41 -21.12
C GLU A 159 -4.23 7.41 -22.65
N SER A 160 -3.96 8.56 -23.26
CA SER A 160 -4.18 8.82 -24.68
C SER A 160 -2.92 9.35 -25.36
N GLU A 161 -2.95 9.51 -26.69
CA GLU A 161 -1.89 10.21 -27.44
C GLU A 161 -1.67 11.66 -26.96
N GLN A 162 -2.66 12.25 -26.26
CA GLN A 162 -2.58 13.59 -25.66
C GLN A 162 -2.10 13.55 -24.19
N GLY A 163 -1.75 12.37 -23.68
CA GLY A 163 -1.35 12.12 -22.30
C GLY A 163 -2.53 11.99 -21.33
N ILE A 164 -2.27 12.37 -20.08
CA ILE A 164 -3.18 12.25 -18.92
C ILE A 164 -3.75 13.64 -18.57
N ASP A 165 -5.07 13.75 -18.31
CA ASP A 165 -5.69 15.01 -17.86
C ASP A 165 -5.39 15.32 -16.39
N TRP A 166 -4.19 15.84 -16.16
CA TRP A 166 -3.76 16.36 -14.86
C TRP A 166 -4.63 17.50 -14.33
N ARG A 167 -5.32 18.29 -15.18
CA ARG A 167 -6.18 19.39 -14.74
C ARG A 167 -7.45 18.87 -14.07
N ARG A 168 -8.09 17.87 -14.66
CA ARG A 168 -9.26 17.20 -14.05
C ARG A 168 -8.87 16.42 -12.80
N ILE A 169 -7.76 15.67 -12.84
CA ILE A 169 -7.22 14.93 -11.70
C ILE A 169 -6.93 15.87 -10.51
N ASP A 170 -6.27 17.01 -10.72
CA ASP A 170 -6.00 17.96 -9.64
C ASP A 170 -7.23 18.77 -9.19
N SER A 171 -8.32 18.78 -9.97
CA SER A 171 -9.63 19.26 -9.51
C SER A 171 -10.28 18.24 -8.56
N LEU A 172 -10.36 16.97 -8.96
CA LEU A 172 -10.87 15.87 -8.13
C LEU A 172 -10.10 15.78 -6.80
N ARG A 173 -8.77 15.84 -6.84
CA ARG A 173 -7.92 15.85 -5.64
C ARG A 173 -8.20 17.02 -4.71
N ARG A 174 -8.54 18.21 -5.23
CA ARG A 174 -8.93 19.36 -4.41
C ARG A 174 -10.26 19.16 -3.71
N LEU A 175 -11.18 18.38 -4.30
CA LEU A 175 -12.46 17.99 -3.69
C LEU A 175 -12.30 16.85 -2.66
N CYS A 176 -11.45 15.84 -2.92
CA CYS A 176 -11.22 14.74 -1.96
C CYS A 176 -10.55 15.19 -0.65
N ARG A 177 -9.47 15.98 -0.73
CA ARG A 177 -8.62 16.39 0.42
C ARG A 177 -9.37 16.86 1.69
N PRO A 178 -10.37 17.76 1.62
CA PRO A 178 -11.10 18.18 2.82
C PRO A 178 -11.95 17.05 3.42
N LEU A 179 -12.61 16.23 2.58
CA LEU A 179 -13.40 15.10 3.07
C LEU A 179 -12.52 13.99 3.65
N ASP A 180 -11.40 13.65 2.99
CA ASP A 180 -10.42 12.71 3.51
C ASP A 180 -9.88 13.18 4.88
N SER A 181 -9.59 14.48 5.03
CA SER A 181 -9.18 15.05 6.32
C SER A 181 -10.26 14.90 7.41
N LEU A 182 -11.53 15.15 7.10
CA LEU A 182 -12.63 14.92 8.05
C LEU A 182 -12.74 13.44 8.45
N ILE A 183 -12.60 12.53 7.48
CA ILE A 183 -12.60 11.08 7.70
C ILE A 183 -11.45 10.66 8.62
N TYR A 184 -10.22 11.11 8.35
CA TYR A 184 -9.03 10.82 9.16
C TYR A 184 -9.15 11.35 10.59
N LEU A 185 -9.69 12.57 10.78
CA LEU A 185 -9.92 13.13 12.10
C LEU A 185 -10.99 12.35 12.88
N ALA A 186 -12.09 11.97 12.22
CA ALA A 186 -13.14 11.15 12.83
C ALA A 186 -12.63 9.76 13.27
N GLU A 187 -11.74 9.13 12.47
CA GLU A 187 -11.06 7.89 12.90
C GLU A 187 -10.15 8.12 14.11
N LEU A 188 -9.34 9.19 14.13
CA LEU A 188 -8.44 9.50 15.25
C LEU A 188 -9.20 9.85 16.55
N ASP A 189 -10.34 10.55 16.46
CA ASP A 189 -11.19 10.84 17.61
C ASP A 189 -11.89 9.57 18.14
N HIS A 190 -12.34 8.68 17.26
CA HIS A 190 -12.82 7.34 17.63
C HIS A 190 -11.71 6.52 18.31
N MET A 191 -10.47 6.60 17.81
CA MET A 191 -9.29 5.92 18.37
C MET A 191 -8.89 6.39 19.77
N ARG A 192 -9.38 7.53 20.27
CA ARG A 192 -9.20 7.90 21.69
C ARG A 192 -9.97 6.98 22.64
N ARG A 193 -11.08 6.39 22.20
CA ARG A 193 -12.03 5.63 23.04
C ARG A 193 -12.13 4.15 22.68
N ALA A 194 -12.01 3.80 21.40
CA ALA A 194 -12.09 2.42 20.93
C ALA A 194 -11.04 1.50 21.60
N PRO A 195 -11.35 0.21 21.84
CA PRO A 195 -10.36 -0.75 22.34
C PRO A 195 -9.14 -0.85 21.42
N VAL A 196 -7.95 -1.01 22.00
CA VAL A 196 -6.71 -1.19 21.23
C VAL A 196 -6.61 -2.64 20.76
N THR A 197 -7.07 -2.88 19.53
CA THR A 197 -7.05 -4.17 18.83
C THR A 197 -6.01 -4.18 17.71
N ALA A 198 -5.80 -5.32 17.04
CA ALA A 198 -4.97 -5.39 15.84
C ALA A 198 -5.39 -4.39 14.75
N VAL A 199 -6.70 -4.13 14.58
CA VAL A 199 -7.23 -3.11 13.66
C VAL A 199 -6.85 -1.70 14.10
N TRP A 200 -6.92 -1.41 15.41
CA TRP A 200 -6.53 -0.12 15.95
C TRP A 200 -5.03 0.13 15.71
N LEU A 201 -4.18 -0.88 15.92
CA LEU A 201 -2.73 -0.79 15.70
C LEU A 201 -2.37 -0.65 14.22
N ASP A 202 -3.05 -1.38 13.33
CA ASP A 202 -2.84 -1.28 11.86
C ASP A 202 -3.20 0.11 11.32
N LYS A 203 -4.31 0.68 11.79
CA LYS A 203 -4.68 2.07 11.52
C LYS A 203 -3.74 3.07 12.20
N TYR A 204 -3.27 2.79 13.41
CA TYR A 204 -2.37 3.70 14.13
C TYR A 204 -1.00 3.81 13.47
N ARG A 205 -0.42 2.70 12.99
CA ARG A 205 0.75 2.71 12.10
C ARG A 205 0.50 3.60 10.87
N GLY A 206 -0.66 3.44 10.23
CA GLY A 206 -1.09 4.28 9.12
C GLY A 206 -1.12 5.78 9.45
N TYR A 207 -1.65 6.18 10.60
CA TYR A 207 -1.65 7.58 11.02
C TYR A 207 -0.28 8.08 11.49
N CYS A 208 0.59 7.23 12.03
CA CYS A 208 1.96 7.62 12.36
C CYS A 208 2.77 7.95 11.09
N SER A 209 2.59 7.22 9.99
CA SER A 209 3.27 7.55 8.73
C SER A 209 2.83 8.90 8.12
N PHE A 210 1.67 9.45 8.52
CA PHE A 210 1.25 10.79 8.09
C PHE A 210 2.20 11.89 8.61
N LEU A 211 2.95 11.65 9.69
CA LEU A 211 3.96 12.57 10.23
C LEU A 211 5.11 12.85 9.22
N GLN A 212 5.32 11.92 8.28
CA GLN A 212 6.18 12.02 7.11
C GLN A 212 5.34 12.38 5.86
N TYR A 213 4.43 11.49 5.44
CA TYR A 213 3.82 11.51 4.10
C TYR A 213 2.62 12.44 3.92
N LYS A 214 1.94 12.86 4.99
CA LYS A 214 0.72 13.68 4.92
C LYS A 214 0.75 14.85 5.91
N ARG A 215 1.90 15.51 6.05
CA ARG A 215 2.12 16.66 6.95
C ARG A 215 1.03 17.73 6.90
N ALA A 216 0.48 18.00 5.71
CA ALA A 216 -0.60 18.96 5.49
C ALA A 216 -1.96 18.59 6.13
N PHE A 217 -2.14 17.35 6.63
CA PHE A 217 -3.30 16.96 7.43
C PHE A 217 -3.31 17.64 8.82
N GLY A 218 -2.15 18.06 9.33
CA GLY A 218 -2.04 18.60 10.69
C GLY A 218 -2.13 17.51 11.77
N HIS A 219 -2.75 17.84 12.90
CA HIS A 219 -3.05 16.92 14.01
C HIS A 219 -1.88 16.07 14.56
N ARG A 220 -0.62 16.50 14.38
CA ARG A 220 0.60 15.80 14.83
C ARG A 220 0.54 15.40 16.31
N GLU A 221 0.10 16.30 17.18
CA GLU A 221 0.02 16.04 18.62
C GLU A 221 -1.09 15.07 19.00
N LEU A 222 -2.19 15.02 18.25
CA LEU A 222 -3.23 13.99 18.41
C LEU A 222 -2.66 12.62 18.03
N ILE A 223 -2.01 12.52 16.87
CA ILE A 223 -1.34 11.28 16.42
C ILE A 223 -0.33 10.83 17.49
N ARG A 224 0.52 11.72 18.01
CA ARG A 224 1.47 11.40 19.09
C ARG A 224 0.79 10.96 20.40
N SER A 225 -0.27 11.64 20.82
CA SER A 225 -0.96 11.36 22.09
C SER A 225 -1.56 9.94 22.18
N LEU A 226 -1.96 9.35 21.04
CA LEU A 226 -2.57 8.01 21.01
C LEU A 226 -1.58 6.89 21.39
N HIS A 227 -0.28 7.12 21.30
CA HIS A 227 0.78 6.17 21.71
C HIS A 227 0.65 5.75 23.19
N ALA A 228 0.21 6.67 24.05
CA ALA A 228 -0.05 6.39 25.46
C ALA A 228 -1.11 5.30 25.70
N ARG A 229 -1.93 4.95 24.69
CA ARG A 229 -2.90 3.85 24.74
C ARG A 229 -2.29 2.48 24.43
N MET A 230 -1.08 2.43 23.87
CA MET A 230 -0.38 1.17 23.59
C MET A 230 0.27 0.62 24.87
N SER A 231 -0.08 -0.61 25.23
CA SER A 231 0.60 -1.38 26.26
C SER A 231 2.04 -1.73 25.84
N GLU A 232 2.87 -2.10 26.80
CA GLU A 232 4.23 -2.62 26.56
C GLU A 232 4.22 -3.79 25.56
N ALA A 233 3.30 -4.75 25.75
CA ALA A 233 3.12 -5.87 24.84
C ALA A 233 2.79 -5.45 23.39
N HIS A 234 2.06 -4.34 23.18
CA HIS A 234 1.80 -3.81 21.84
C HIS A 234 3.06 -3.15 21.25
N ARG A 235 3.83 -2.39 22.04
CA ARG A 235 5.08 -1.72 21.60
C ARG A 235 6.18 -2.73 21.24
N ALA A 236 6.24 -3.86 21.95
CA ALA A 236 7.17 -4.95 21.69
C ALA A 236 6.88 -5.74 20.39
N THR A 237 5.71 -5.56 19.76
CA THR A 237 5.42 -6.19 18.46
C THR A 237 6.21 -5.52 17.32
N GLU A 238 6.41 -6.26 16.22
CA GLU A 238 6.95 -5.73 14.95
C GLU A 238 6.24 -4.44 14.48
N GLN A 239 4.90 -4.41 14.57
CA GLN A 239 4.08 -3.25 14.24
C GLN A 239 4.25 -2.10 15.26
N GLY A 240 4.45 -2.44 16.53
CA GLY A 240 4.76 -1.49 17.60
C GLY A 240 6.10 -0.79 17.36
N LEU A 241 7.15 -1.54 17.03
CA LEU A 241 8.47 -0.99 16.69
C LEU A 241 8.44 -0.09 15.44
N GLU A 242 7.58 -0.39 14.46
CA GLU A 242 7.36 0.50 13.31
C GLU A 242 6.63 1.79 13.69
N ILE A 243 5.64 1.71 14.59
CA ILE A 243 4.97 2.88 15.17
C ILE A 243 5.97 3.77 15.92
N GLU A 244 6.84 3.19 16.78
CA GLU A 244 7.90 3.93 17.46
C GLU A 244 8.84 4.63 16.46
N ALA A 245 9.18 3.99 15.34
CA ALA A 245 10.04 4.56 14.32
C ALA A 245 9.39 5.74 13.56
N TYR A 246 8.08 5.69 13.26
CA TYR A 246 7.36 6.84 12.70
C TYR A 246 7.11 7.97 13.72
N LEU A 247 7.06 7.67 15.03
CA LEU A 247 7.00 8.68 16.08
C LEU A 247 8.36 9.36 16.29
N ASN A 248 9.46 8.63 16.09
CA ASN A 248 10.84 9.07 16.33
C ASN A 248 11.66 9.18 15.02
N LEU A 249 11.03 9.72 13.97
CA LEU A 249 11.69 9.98 12.68
C LEU A 249 12.96 10.83 12.84
N PRO A 250 14.00 10.58 12.02
CA PRO A 250 15.22 11.38 12.03
C PRO A 250 14.96 12.84 11.69
N ARG A 251 15.89 13.73 12.08
CA ARG A 251 15.93 15.11 11.55
C ARG A 251 16.07 15.06 10.03
N GLU A 252 15.28 15.85 9.34
CA GLU A 252 15.46 16.08 7.90
C GLU A 252 16.67 16.97 7.60
N VAL A 253 17.35 16.65 6.50
CA VAL A 253 18.42 17.45 5.89
C VAL A 253 17.97 17.95 4.52
N GLY A 254 18.25 19.21 4.20
CA GLY A 254 17.94 19.84 2.92
C GLY A 254 19.19 20.21 2.12
N VAL A 255 18.99 20.82 0.95
CA VAL A 255 20.10 21.36 0.13
C VAL A 255 20.90 22.39 0.96
N GLY A 256 22.21 22.15 1.08
CA GLY A 256 23.15 22.94 1.90
C GLY A 256 23.43 22.39 3.30
N ASP A 257 22.64 21.46 3.83
CA ASP A 257 22.98 20.72 5.06
C ASP A 257 24.07 19.67 4.79
N GLU A 258 24.79 19.25 5.84
CA GLU A 258 25.59 18.01 5.82
C GLU A 258 24.69 16.79 5.58
N MET A 259 25.19 15.80 4.84
CA MET A 259 24.45 14.58 4.52
C MET A 259 24.04 13.79 5.77
N ALA A 260 22.83 13.24 5.74
CA ALA A 260 22.41 12.21 6.68
C ALA A 260 23.07 10.87 6.30
N ASP A 261 23.89 10.33 7.20
CA ASP A 261 24.54 9.03 7.06
C ASP A 261 23.87 7.99 7.98
N GLY A 262 24.00 6.70 7.65
CA GLY A 262 23.35 5.61 8.35
C GLY A 262 23.95 4.25 8.02
N ASP A 263 23.70 3.27 8.90
CA ASP A 263 24.06 1.88 8.63
C ASP A 263 23.16 1.32 7.52
N LEU A 264 23.78 1.03 6.38
CA LEU A 264 23.22 0.40 5.18
C LEU A 264 23.81 -1.01 5.04
N TYR A 265 23.22 -1.85 4.19
CA TYR A 265 23.68 -3.21 3.91
C TYR A 265 23.73 -3.46 2.41
N ASP A 266 24.79 -4.10 1.93
CA ASP A 266 24.90 -4.55 0.54
C ASP A 266 24.27 -5.94 0.29
N LEU A 267 24.26 -6.37 -0.97
CA LEU A 267 23.67 -7.66 -1.38
C LEU A 267 24.31 -8.88 -0.69
N GLN A 268 25.57 -8.77 -0.26
CA GLN A 268 26.29 -9.79 0.49
C GLN A 268 26.00 -9.73 2.00
N GLY A 269 25.37 -8.64 2.47
CA GLY A 269 25.07 -8.39 3.87
C GLY A 269 26.19 -7.66 4.62
N ASN A 270 27.21 -7.15 3.93
CA ASN A 270 28.21 -6.30 4.60
C ASN A 270 27.56 -4.97 4.97
N ARG A 271 27.88 -4.46 6.16
CA ARG A 271 27.43 -3.13 6.59
C ARG A 271 28.24 -2.05 5.89
N ARG A 272 27.54 -1.10 5.27
CA ARG A 272 28.08 0.03 4.50
C ARG A 272 27.58 1.36 5.06
N ARG A 273 28.21 2.48 4.66
CA ARG A 273 27.83 3.86 4.99
C ARG A 273 28.09 4.81 3.83
N LEU A 274 27.35 5.92 3.76
CA LEU A 274 27.58 6.99 2.78
C LEU A 274 28.90 7.73 3.05
N SER A 275 29.34 7.75 4.32
CA SER A 275 30.63 8.35 4.71
C SER A 275 31.86 7.70 4.07
N GLU A 276 31.74 6.48 3.52
CA GLU A 276 32.79 5.81 2.74
C GLU A 276 33.17 6.56 1.45
N PHE A 277 32.26 7.40 0.93
CA PHE A 277 32.43 8.09 -0.36
C PHE A 277 32.72 9.60 -0.24
N ARG A 278 32.99 10.13 0.97
CA ARG A 278 33.42 11.54 1.11
C ARG A 278 34.68 11.79 0.27
N GLY A 279 34.73 12.93 -0.42
CA GLY A 279 35.72 13.23 -1.46
C GLY A 279 35.26 12.95 -2.89
N LYS A 280 34.17 12.18 -3.09
CA LYS A 280 33.42 12.09 -4.35
C LYS A 280 32.03 12.70 -4.18
N TYR A 281 31.38 13.02 -5.30
CA TYR A 281 29.93 13.19 -5.31
C TYR A 281 29.26 11.84 -4.99
N ILE A 282 28.05 11.87 -4.42
CA ILE A 282 27.22 10.68 -4.20
C ILE A 282 25.82 10.93 -4.74
N LEU A 283 25.33 10.10 -5.66
CA LEU A 283 23.94 10.10 -6.13
C LEU A 283 23.16 8.98 -5.43
N LEU A 284 22.30 9.33 -4.48
CA LEU A 284 21.33 8.42 -3.90
C LEU A 284 20.15 8.25 -4.84
N ASP A 285 19.64 7.03 -5.00
CA ASP A 285 18.41 6.69 -5.72
C ASP A 285 17.48 5.85 -4.81
N PHE A 286 16.44 6.48 -4.28
CA PHE A 286 15.47 5.86 -3.37
C PHE A 286 14.35 5.17 -4.16
N ARG A 287 14.23 3.84 -4.05
CA ARG A 287 13.46 3.01 -5.00
C ARG A 287 12.84 1.72 -4.42
N SER A 288 11.94 1.12 -5.19
CA SER A 288 11.29 -0.18 -4.94
C SER A 288 11.04 -0.89 -6.29
N GLN A 289 11.01 -2.22 -6.30
CA GLN A 289 10.63 -3.00 -7.48
C GLN A 289 9.17 -2.82 -7.90
N GLY A 290 8.29 -2.41 -6.97
CA GLY A 290 6.89 -2.10 -7.26
C GLY A 290 6.69 -0.76 -7.98
N CYS A 291 7.74 0.05 -8.12
CA CYS A 291 7.72 1.37 -8.72
C CYS A 291 8.16 1.30 -10.19
N ALA A 292 7.21 1.26 -11.13
CA ALA A 292 7.52 1.18 -12.56
C ALA A 292 8.46 2.32 -13.07
N PRO A 293 8.33 3.59 -12.65
CA PRO A 293 9.30 4.63 -13.02
C PRO A 293 10.72 4.37 -12.47
N CYS A 294 10.84 3.75 -11.29
CA CYS A 294 12.12 3.35 -10.69
C CYS A 294 12.79 2.19 -11.45
N VAL A 295 12.00 1.27 -12.02
CA VAL A 295 12.52 0.22 -12.91
C VAL A 295 13.01 0.83 -14.22
N ARG A 296 12.31 1.83 -14.77
CA ARG A 296 12.72 2.53 -16.00
C ARG A 296 13.98 3.40 -15.84
N SER A 297 14.35 3.82 -14.62
CA SER A 297 15.57 4.61 -14.38
C SER A 297 16.84 3.78 -14.25
N LEU A 298 16.74 2.45 -14.09
CA LEU A 298 17.90 1.57 -13.89
C LEU A 298 18.99 1.73 -14.97
N PRO A 299 18.69 1.74 -16.29
CA PRO A 299 19.74 1.82 -17.32
C PRO A 299 20.49 3.16 -17.27
N GLU A 300 19.79 4.27 -17.03
CA GLU A 300 20.39 5.60 -16.92
C GLU A 300 21.27 5.70 -15.66
N THR A 301 20.85 5.13 -14.52
CA THR A 301 21.68 5.06 -13.32
C THR A 301 22.95 4.21 -13.51
N GLU A 302 22.89 3.12 -14.29
CA GLU A 302 24.10 2.33 -14.61
C GLU A 302 25.04 3.08 -15.58
N GLN A 303 24.50 3.78 -16.59
CA GLN A 303 25.29 4.60 -17.52
C GLN A 303 26.00 5.74 -16.79
N ILE A 304 25.31 6.47 -15.91
CA ILE A 304 25.89 7.52 -15.06
C ILE A 304 26.99 6.96 -14.15
N ALA A 305 26.74 5.82 -13.51
CA ALA A 305 27.73 5.16 -12.66
C ALA A 305 29.01 4.76 -13.43
N GLN A 306 28.89 4.37 -14.70
CA GLN A 306 30.05 4.07 -15.55
C GLN A 306 30.76 5.35 -16.03
N ARG A 307 30.00 6.34 -16.53
CA ARG A 307 30.49 7.59 -17.13
C ARG A 307 31.20 8.49 -16.12
N TYR A 308 30.72 8.55 -14.88
CA TYR A 308 31.23 9.45 -13.84
C TYR A 308 32.01 8.75 -12.72
N ARG A 309 32.36 7.46 -12.85
CA ARG A 309 32.94 6.60 -11.79
C ARG A 309 34.10 7.21 -10.98
N GLU A 310 34.91 8.09 -11.58
CA GLU A 310 36.06 8.72 -10.90
C GLU A 310 35.63 9.87 -9.97
N GLN A 311 34.50 10.51 -10.26
CA GLN A 311 33.97 11.71 -9.62
C GLN A 311 32.74 11.45 -8.73
N LEU A 312 31.94 10.42 -9.07
CA LEU A 312 30.60 10.15 -8.55
C LEU A 312 30.44 8.66 -8.20
N GLU A 313 29.84 8.40 -7.04
CA GLU A 313 29.33 7.08 -6.67
C GLU A 313 27.80 7.09 -6.74
N VAL A 314 27.20 6.13 -7.44
CA VAL A 314 25.74 5.95 -7.48
C VAL A 314 25.35 4.88 -6.46
N VAL A 315 24.37 5.18 -5.60
CA VAL A 315 23.91 4.33 -4.49
C VAL A 315 22.40 4.13 -4.59
N GLY A 316 21.99 2.94 -5.02
CA GLY A 316 20.57 2.55 -5.07
C GLY A 316 20.10 2.09 -3.71
N ILE A 317 19.27 2.89 -3.03
CA ILE A 317 18.69 2.59 -1.72
C ILE A 317 17.29 1.97 -1.93
N CYS A 318 17.21 0.66 -1.76
CA CYS A 318 15.96 -0.07 -1.91
C CYS A 318 15.13 -0.04 -0.62
N GLN A 319 13.83 0.24 -0.76
CA GLN A 319 12.84 0.28 0.33
C GLN A 319 12.04 -1.04 0.49
N ASP A 320 12.29 -2.03 -0.38
CA ASP A 320 11.66 -3.36 -0.31
C ASP A 320 12.23 -4.20 0.86
N PRO A 321 11.48 -5.20 1.38
CA PRO A 321 12.03 -6.17 2.34
C PRO A 321 13.23 -6.94 1.78
N GLU A 322 14.10 -7.44 2.67
CA GLU A 322 15.42 -7.97 2.28
C GLU A 322 15.38 -9.02 1.17
N ARG A 323 14.48 -10.01 1.30
CA ARG A 323 14.32 -11.12 0.36
C ARG A 323 13.88 -10.63 -1.01
N GLU A 324 12.90 -9.75 -1.05
CA GLU A 324 12.35 -9.15 -2.26
C GLU A 324 13.38 -8.24 -2.97
N TRP A 325 14.11 -7.43 -2.21
CA TRP A 325 15.22 -6.61 -2.72
C TRP A 325 16.35 -7.45 -3.32
N LYS A 326 16.87 -8.45 -2.58
CA LYS A 326 17.95 -9.33 -3.06
C LYS A 326 17.52 -10.14 -4.29
N ARG A 327 16.26 -10.60 -4.34
CA ARG A 327 15.72 -11.28 -5.53
C ARG A 327 15.64 -10.33 -6.72
N PHE A 328 15.07 -9.13 -6.55
CA PHE A 328 14.98 -8.13 -7.61
C PHE A 328 16.36 -7.73 -8.18
N ALA A 329 17.36 -7.57 -7.31
CA ALA A 329 18.72 -7.26 -7.74
C ALA A 329 19.36 -8.39 -8.56
N ALA A 330 19.11 -9.65 -8.20
CA ALA A 330 19.54 -10.81 -8.98
C ALA A 330 18.77 -10.94 -10.30
N ASP A 331 17.43 -10.87 -10.27
CA ASP A 331 16.53 -10.98 -11.43
C ASP A 331 16.85 -9.93 -12.52
N ASN A 332 17.37 -8.75 -12.13
CA ASN A 332 17.71 -7.65 -13.04
C ASN A 332 19.24 -7.46 -13.22
N GLY A 333 20.08 -8.33 -12.66
CA GLY A 333 21.55 -8.28 -12.82
C GLY A 333 22.21 -7.00 -12.30
N LEU A 334 21.66 -6.38 -11.25
CA LEU A 334 22.07 -5.06 -10.77
C LEU A 334 23.48 -5.06 -10.17
N LYS A 335 24.28 -4.04 -10.52
CA LYS A 335 25.71 -3.91 -10.16
C LYS A 335 25.95 -2.65 -9.32
N GLY A 336 27.16 -2.53 -8.76
CA GLY A 336 27.57 -1.36 -7.96
C GLY A 336 26.92 -1.32 -6.57
N ASN A 337 26.74 -0.13 -6.02
CA ASN A 337 26.28 0.09 -4.65
C ASN A 337 24.75 -0.11 -4.55
N GLN A 338 24.31 -1.37 -4.60
CA GLN A 338 22.93 -1.80 -4.40
C GLN A 338 22.70 -2.09 -2.92
N TRP A 339 22.09 -1.15 -2.19
CA TRP A 339 22.04 -1.16 -0.72
C TRP A 339 20.60 -1.07 -0.17
N ASN A 340 20.43 -1.44 1.10
CA ASN A 340 19.16 -1.40 1.85
C ASN A 340 19.42 -1.07 3.33
N GLU A 341 18.50 -0.36 4.00
CA GLU A 341 18.64 -0.04 5.44
C GLU A 341 18.13 -1.15 6.38
N LEU A 342 17.38 -2.13 5.85
CA LEU A 342 16.72 -3.20 6.60
C LEU A 342 15.79 -2.70 7.74
N ARG A 343 15.24 -1.48 7.57
CA ARG A 343 14.36 -0.80 8.53
C ARG A 343 12.88 -1.14 8.37
N ARG A 344 12.11 -0.86 9.42
CA ARG A 344 10.65 -0.96 9.45
C ARG A 344 10.01 0.32 8.93
N GLY A 345 9.22 0.23 7.87
CA GLY A 345 8.71 1.39 7.14
C GLY A 345 9.82 2.23 6.51
N ASN A 346 9.46 3.35 5.86
CA ASN A 346 10.43 4.28 5.28
C ASN A 346 10.96 5.28 6.32
N THR A 347 11.39 4.79 7.48
CA THR A 347 11.71 5.58 8.68
C THR A 347 13.20 5.95 8.81
N GLY A 348 14.02 5.55 7.84
CA GLY A 348 15.47 5.73 7.84
C GLY A 348 15.97 6.97 7.09
N LEU A 349 17.03 6.80 6.30
CA LEU A 349 17.54 7.82 5.38
C LEU A 349 16.45 8.33 4.42
N GLY A 350 15.53 7.48 3.98
CA GLY A 350 14.37 7.95 3.20
C GLY A 350 13.53 9.00 3.95
N ALA A 351 13.39 8.90 5.28
CA ALA A 351 12.79 9.98 6.09
C ALA A 351 13.76 11.15 6.29
N ALA A 352 15.05 10.90 6.51
CA ALA A 352 16.05 11.95 6.73
C ALA A 352 16.25 12.86 5.50
N TYR A 353 16.05 12.34 4.29
CA TYR A 353 16.05 13.12 3.05
C TYR A 353 14.64 13.54 2.60
N GLY A 354 13.63 13.49 3.48
CA GLY A 354 12.27 13.97 3.19
C GLY A 354 11.56 13.23 2.05
N VAL A 355 11.94 11.99 1.75
CA VAL A 355 11.43 11.21 0.62
C VAL A 355 9.98 10.79 0.89
N VAL A 356 9.05 11.49 0.22
CA VAL A 356 7.60 11.24 0.28
C VAL A 356 7.04 10.54 -0.97
N GLY A 357 7.89 10.18 -1.94
CA GLY A 357 7.54 9.44 -3.15
C GLY A 357 8.79 8.94 -3.88
N ILE A 358 8.64 7.98 -4.79
CA ILE A 358 9.75 7.31 -5.49
C ILE A 358 9.53 7.25 -7.02
N PRO A 359 10.59 7.27 -7.86
CA PRO A 359 11.99 7.42 -7.46
C PRO A 359 12.26 8.83 -6.93
N SER A 360 13.20 8.94 -5.99
CA SER A 360 13.71 10.22 -5.51
C SER A 360 15.22 10.16 -5.43
N TYR A 361 15.86 11.25 -5.83
CA TYR A 361 17.29 11.36 -5.98
C TYR A 361 17.85 12.47 -5.11
N VAL A 362 19.01 12.21 -4.52
CA VAL A 362 19.78 13.18 -3.74
C VAL A 362 21.20 13.16 -4.25
N LEU A 363 21.70 14.31 -4.71
CA LEU A 363 23.11 14.50 -5.03
C LEU A 363 23.80 15.16 -3.83
N ILE A 364 24.84 14.50 -3.33
CA ILE A 364 25.73 14.97 -2.28
C ILE A 364 27.07 15.37 -2.94
N ALA A 365 27.66 16.48 -2.51
CA ALA A 365 28.94 17.00 -2.99
C ALA A 365 30.16 16.34 -2.30
N PRO A 366 31.38 16.45 -2.85
CA PRO A 366 32.61 15.91 -2.26
C PRO A 366 32.91 16.34 -0.82
N ASP A 367 32.43 17.51 -0.39
CA ASP A 367 32.58 17.99 0.99
C ASP A 367 31.61 17.31 1.98
N GLY A 368 30.61 16.57 1.47
CA GLY A 368 29.58 15.86 2.21
C GLY A 368 28.27 16.63 2.39
N LYS A 369 28.07 17.76 1.71
CA LYS A 369 26.80 18.51 1.76
C LYS A 369 25.82 18.11 0.66
N VAL A 370 24.53 18.23 0.93
CA VAL A 370 23.48 17.99 -0.08
C VAL A 370 23.51 19.11 -1.12
N ALA A 371 23.84 18.77 -2.37
CA ALA A 371 23.93 19.69 -3.49
C ALA A 371 22.58 19.87 -4.22
N ALA A 372 21.80 18.80 -4.37
CA ALA A 372 20.49 18.83 -5.01
C ALA A 372 19.58 17.68 -4.58
N MET A 373 18.27 17.88 -4.68
CA MET A 373 17.23 16.88 -4.38
C MET A 373 16.12 16.97 -5.43
N TRP A 374 15.62 15.85 -5.96
CA TRP A 374 14.48 15.82 -6.89
C TRP A 374 13.73 14.49 -6.86
N SER A 375 12.52 14.46 -7.41
CA SER A 375 11.64 13.28 -7.43
C SER A 375 11.00 13.07 -8.80
N GLY A 376 10.65 11.82 -9.11
CA GLY A 376 10.14 11.41 -10.41
C GLY A 376 11.25 11.14 -11.42
N TYR A 377 10.89 10.49 -12.52
CA TYR A 377 11.81 10.11 -13.59
C TYR A 377 11.16 10.24 -14.97
N GLY A 378 11.88 10.91 -15.88
CA GLY A 378 11.75 10.78 -17.33
C GLY A 378 13.09 10.39 -17.95
N GLU A 379 13.07 9.89 -19.18
CA GLU A 379 14.27 9.49 -19.91
C GLU A 379 15.26 10.66 -20.10
N GLY A 380 16.53 10.46 -19.76
CA GLY A 380 17.60 11.48 -19.77
C GLY A 380 17.54 12.50 -18.62
N SER A 381 16.56 12.40 -17.70
CA SER A 381 16.31 13.43 -16.68
C SER A 381 17.26 13.40 -15.48
N ILE A 382 18.05 12.34 -15.32
CA ILE A 382 19.09 12.20 -14.30
C ILE A 382 20.42 12.68 -14.89
N GLU A 383 20.78 12.23 -16.10
CA GLU A 383 22.03 12.61 -16.76
C GLU A 383 22.08 14.11 -17.04
N ALA A 384 20.99 14.69 -17.56
CA ALA A 384 20.89 16.14 -17.77
C ALA A 384 20.99 16.98 -16.48
N ARG A 385 20.77 16.38 -15.30
CA ARG A 385 21.02 17.03 -13.99
C ARG A 385 22.45 16.83 -13.51
N ILE A 386 23.02 15.64 -13.71
CA ILE A 386 24.42 15.34 -13.38
C ILE A 386 25.37 16.22 -14.20
N GLU A 387 25.12 16.39 -15.51
CA GLU A 387 25.87 17.31 -16.38
C GLU A 387 25.81 18.79 -15.97
N GLN A 388 24.80 19.19 -15.18
CA GLN A 388 24.66 20.57 -14.66
C GLN A 388 25.29 20.78 -13.28
N LEU A 389 25.47 19.71 -12.50
CA LEU A 389 25.77 19.78 -11.07
C LEU A 389 27.14 19.19 -10.69
N VAL A 390 27.64 18.21 -11.45
CA VAL A 390 28.98 17.63 -11.29
C VAL A 390 29.96 18.43 -12.16
N LYS A 391 31.19 18.64 -11.66
CA LYS A 391 32.23 19.51 -12.24
C LYS A 391 33.61 18.89 -12.08
#